data_AF-A0A850BIS4-F1
#
_entry.id   AF-A0A850BIS4-F1
#
_cell.length_a   1.000
_cell.length_b   1.000
_cell.length_c   1.000
_cell.angle_alpha   90.00
_cell.angle_beta   90.00
_cell.angle_gamma   90.00
#
_symmetry.space_group_name_H-M   'P 1'
#
loop_
_entity.id
_entity.type
_entity.pdbx_description
1 polymer ?
#
loop_
_entity_poly.entity_id
_entity_poly.type
_entity_poly.pdbx_seq_one_letter_code
_entity_poly.pdbx_strand_id
1 'polypeptide(L)'
;MPKPKSKSPSPKKPAPPDTAAAAYKEVQPEIDAMAGDDLAVINIDIPQAVSTVLGVLPKIAVLREAIVVNLPSHPIKTFDKLGTYALAAWYAHLLTLPPASPSSPIKPLLEEAAPLRENLLGDAEALARRKLIDASVVSDIRSGQGNMDMANDLVALAALFANNWDEIQGKTAATEAEVERAGKLGPLILAALGMREQGAVVLPAEAAAKRARAFTLFVRAYNETRRAVTYLRWHERDADELSPSLYKGRGRRGGAAGEAEEKGESTLGETDSGAPSPEGAAPVG
;
A
#
# COMPACT_ATOMS: atom_id res chain seq x y z
N MET A 1 46.58 21.55 -22.75
CA MET A 1 45.19 21.22 -22.39
C MET A 1 45.18 20.01 -21.46
N PRO A 2 44.71 20.10 -20.22
CA PRO A 2 44.62 18.95 -19.34
C PRO A 2 43.42 18.07 -19.72
N LYS A 3 43.63 16.74 -19.77
CA LYS A 3 42.63 15.74 -20.11
C LYS A 3 41.51 15.67 -19.05
N PRO A 4 40.24 15.43 -19.43
CA PRO A 4 39.17 15.26 -18.47
C PRO A 4 39.36 13.95 -17.69
N LYS A 5 39.30 14.04 -16.36
CA LYS A 5 39.34 12.88 -15.45
C LYS A 5 38.08 12.04 -15.68
N SER A 6 38.25 10.73 -15.87
CA SER A 6 37.13 9.80 -15.98
C SER A 6 36.32 9.80 -14.69
N LYS A 7 34.99 9.93 -14.81
CA LYS A 7 34.07 9.76 -13.69
C LYS A 7 34.14 8.30 -13.25
N SER A 8 34.47 8.06 -11.98
CA SER A 8 34.32 6.74 -11.36
C SER A 8 32.86 6.29 -11.46
N PRO A 9 32.59 5.01 -11.76
CA PRO A 9 31.22 4.51 -11.86
C PRO A 9 30.53 4.61 -10.49
N SER A 10 29.35 5.22 -10.47
CA SER A 10 28.47 5.26 -9.29
C SER A 10 28.20 3.85 -8.79
N PRO A 11 28.26 3.58 -7.47
CA PRO A 11 27.94 2.25 -6.93
C PRO A 11 26.47 1.92 -7.24
N LYS A 12 26.26 0.78 -7.92
CA LYS A 12 24.94 0.24 -8.26
C LYS A 12 24.16 -0.05 -6.97
N LYS A 13 22.85 0.25 -6.99
CA LYS A 13 21.92 -0.05 -5.89
C LYS A 13 21.92 -1.56 -5.60
N PRO A 14 21.98 -1.99 -4.32
CA PRO A 14 21.76 -3.39 -3.96
C PRO A 14 20.37 -3.85 -4.40
N ALA A 15 20.29 -4.99 -5.08
CA ALA A 15 19.00 -5.63 -5.32
C ALA A 15 18.42 -6.13 -3.98
N PRO A 16 17.10 -6.06 -3.77
CA PRO A 16 16.47 -6.73 -2.64
C PRO A 16 16.77 -8.24 -2.66
N PRO A 17 16.77 -8.92 -1.51
CA PRO A 17 16.90 -10.37 -1.47
C PRO A 17 15.78 -11.07 -2.25
N ASP A 18 16.11 -12.23 -2.83
CA ASP A 18 15.20 -13.01 -3.70
C ASP A 18 13.96 -13.55 -2.98
N THR A 19 13.97 -13.58 -1.64
CA THR A 19 12.84 -14.05 -0.82
C THR A 19 12.46 -13.07 0.28
N ALA A 20 11.16 -13.03 0.59
CA ALA A 20 10.63 -12.20 1.67
C ALA A 20 11.19 -12.58 3.05
N ALA A 21 11.45 -13.87 3.29
CA ALA A 21 12.07 -14.35 4.52
C ALA A 21 13.52 -13.85 4.68
N ALA A 22 14.31 -13.85 3.59
CA ALA A 22 15.67 -13.31 3.61
C ALA A 22 15.67 -11.79 3.84
N ALA A 23 14.78 -11.06 3.17
CA ALA A 23 14.61 -9.62 3.37
C ALA A 23 14.23 -9.28 4.81
N TYR A 24 13.32 -10.04 5.41
CA TYR A 24 12.95 -9.89 6.81
C TYR A 24 14.13 -10.15 7.76
N LYS A 25 14.89 -11.23 7.53
CA LYS A 25 16.09 -11.55 8.32
C LYS A 25 17.14 -10.44 8.23
N GLU A 26 17.32 -9.83 7.07
CA GLU A 26 18.28 -8.74 6.86
C GLU A 26 17.95 -7.51 7.71
N VAL A 27 16.66 -7.12 7.77
CA VAL A 27 16.22 -5.93 8.51
C VAL A 27 15.77 -6.23 9.94
N GLN A 28 15.88 -7.49 10.38
CA GLN A 28 15.52 -7.92 11.73
C GLN A 28 16.14 -7.04 12.83
N PRO A 29 17.43 -6.63 12.77
CA PRO A 29 18.00 -5.75 13.79
C PRO A 29 17.31 -4.38 13.87
N GLU A 30 16.85 -3.84 12.74
CA GLU A 30 16.12 -2.57 12.69
C GLU A 30 14.69 -2.72 13.21
N ILE A 31 14.06 -3.86 12.93
CA ILE A 31 12.76 -4.23 13.48
C ILE A 31 12.88 -4.32 15.00
N ASP A 32 13.85 -5.05 15.54
CA ASP A 32 13.97 -5.27 16.99
C ASP A 32 14.38 -4.00 17.75
N ALA A 33 15.12 -3.10 17.11
CA ALA A 33 15.53 -1.82 17.71
C ALA A 33 14.39 -0.79 17.81
N MET A 34 13.28 -0.97 17.10
CA MET A 34 12.20 0.04 17.04
C MET A 34 11.31 0.00 18.30
N ALA A 35 11.24 1.15 18.98
CA ALA A 35 10.39 1.35 20.15
C ALA A 35 8.90 1.32 19.78
N GLY A 36 8.04 0.95 20.75
CA GLY A 36 6.60 0.81 20.56
C GLY A 36 5.85 2.12 20.29
N ASP A 37 6.40 3.26 20.73
CA ASP A 37 5.75 4.57 20.62
C ASP A 37 5.96 5.22 19.24
N ASP A 38 6.86 4.67 18.43
CA ASP A 38 7.20 5.16 17.09
C ASP A 38 6.39 4.49 15.96
N LEU A 39 5.44 3.62 16.30
CA LEU A 39 4.79 2.77 15.31
C LEU A 39 3.78 3.54 14.45
N ALA A 40 3.89 3.38 13.14
CA ALA A 40 2.87 3.84 12.21
C ALA A 40 1.58 3.02 12.40
N VAL A 41 0.43 3.69 12.35
CA VAL A 41 -0.87 3.01 12.38
C VAL A 41 -1.07 2.23 11.09
N ILE A 42 -1.29 0.91 11.20
CA ILE A 42 -1.67 0.08 10.05
C ILE A 42 -3.14 0.34 9.74
N ASN A 43 -3.39 1.14 8.72
CA ASN A 43 -4.74 1.52 8.25
C ASN A 43 -4.91 1.33 6.73
N ILE A 44 -4.01 0.54 6.12
CA ILE A 44 -4.02 0.17 4.70
C ILE A 44 -3.80 -1.34 4.56
N ASP A 45 -4.13 -1.88 3.38
CA ASP A 45 -3.80 -3.25 3.02
C ASP A 45 -2.30 -3.38 2.72
N ILE A 46 -1.58 -4.08 3.60
CA ILE A 46 -0.13 -4.30 3.46
C ILE A 46 0.23 -5.09 2.19
N PRO A 47 -0.43 -6.23 1.86
CA PRO A 47 -0.21 -6.92 0.59
C PRO A 47 -0.26 -5.98 -0.62
N GLN A 48 -1.34 -5.21 -0.73
CA GLN A 48 -1.58 -4.28 -1.82
C GLN A 48 -0.51 -3.18 -1.89
N ALA A 49 -0.17 -2.61 -0.73
CA ALA A 49 0.85 -1.58 -0.62
C ALA A 49 2.24 -2.09 -1.04
N VAL A 50 2.61 -3.30 -0.60
CA VAL A 50 3.87 -3.94 -0.99
C VAL A 50 3.91 -4.16 -2.49
N SER A 51 2.86 -4.74 -3.09
CA SER A 51 2.81 -4.97 -4.53
C SER A 51 2.94 -3.66 -5.32
N THR A 52 2.21 -2.62 -4.90
CA THR A 52 2.29 -1.29 -5.52
C THR A 52 3.73 -0.77 -5.50
N VAL A 53 4.41 -0.83 -4.35
CA VAL A 53 5.79 -0.34 -4.24
C VAL A 53 6.78 -1.17 -5.05
N LEU A 54 6.67 -2.50 -5.02
CA LEU A 54 7.54 -3.37 -5.80
C LEU A 54 7.35 -3.17 -7.31
N GLY A 55 6.11 -2.94 -7.76
CA GLY A 55 5.80 -2.67 -9.16
C GLY A 55 6.36 -1.35 -9.69
N VAL A 56 6.41 -0.29 -8.87
CA VAL A 56 7.01 0.99 -9.28
C VAL A 56 8.51 1.07 -9.06
N LEU A 57 9.09 0.16 -8.27
CA LEU A 57 10.50 0.20 -7.86
C LEU A 57 11.48 0.28 -9.05
N PRO A 58 11.32 -0.47 -10.15
CA PRO A 58 12.20 -0.35 -11.32
C PRO A 58 12.12 1.04 -11.98
N LYS A 59 10.91 1.62 -12.05
CA LYS A 59 10.68 2.95 -12.65
C LYS A 59 11.32 4.06 -11.83
N ILE A 60 11.25 4.00 -10.50
CA ILE A 60 11.86 5.02 -9.64
C ILE A 60 13.36 4.79 -9.42
N ALA A 61 13.88 3.58 -9.62
CA ALA A 61 15.29 3.25 -9.41
C ALA A 61 16.23 4.12 -10.27
N VAL A 62 15.79 4.52 -11.47
CA VAL A 62 16.58 5.39 -12.37
C VAL A 62 16.78 6.80 -11.80
N LEU A 63 15.92 7.24 -10.87
CA LEU A 63 16.02 8.55 -10.23
C LEU A 63 17.08 8.60 -9.12
N ARG A 64 17.64 7.46 -8.72
CA ARG A 64 18.59 7.37 -7.59
C ARG A 64 19.76 8.35 -7.70
N GLU A 65 20.39 8.44 -8.87
CA GLU A 65 21.53 9.35 -9.08
C GLU A 65 21.09 10.81 -8.93
N ALA A 66 19.93 11.17 -9.48
CA ALA A 66 19.38 12.51 -9.34
C ALA A 66 19.04 12.85 -7.87
N ILE A 67 18.56 11.87 -7.08
CA ILE A 67 18.32 12.04 -5.64
C ILE A 67 19.64 12.37 -4.93
N VAL A 68 20.70 11.60 -5.17
CA VAL A 68 22.01 11.83 -4.52
C VAL A 68 22.59 13.20 -4.87
N VAL A 69 22.46 13.63 -6.12
CA VAL A 69 23.04 14.90 -6.59
C VAL A 69 22.24 16.11 -6.10
N ASN A 70 20.91 16.06 -6.18
CA ASN A 70 20.06 17.24 -5.92
C ASN A 70 19.52 17.30 -4.50
N LEU A 71 19.53 16.19 -3.76
CA LEU A 71 19.00 16.08 -2.40
C LEU A 71 20.07 15.49 -1.46
N PRO A 72 21.17 16.21 -1.18
CA PRO A 72 22.32 15.66 -0.45
C PRO A 72 21.99 15.25 1.01
N SER A 73 20.94 15.82 1.60
CA SER A 73 20.46 15.46 2.93
C SER A 73 19.41 14.35 2.94
N HIS A 74 18.98 13.85 1.77
CA HIS A 74 18.04 12.74 1.69
C HIS A 74 18.69 11.45 2.22
N PRO A 75 17.99 10.67 3.07
CA PRO A 75 18.53 9.43 3.61
C PRO A 75 18.56 8.32 2.54
N ILE A 76 19.47 8.39 1.57
CA ILE A 76 19.50 7.49 0.40
C ILE A 76 19.46 6.00 0.74
N LYS A 77 19.95 5.62 1.93
CA LYS A 77 19.87 4.24 2.42
C LYS A 77 18.42 3.73 2.55
N THR A 78 17.45 4.58 2.89
CA THR A 78 16.04 4.17 2.97
C THR A 78 15.47 3.89 1.58
N PHE A 79 15.85 4.68 0.57
CA PHE A 79 15.53 4.43 -0.83
C PHE A 79 16.18 3.13 -1.35
N ASP A 80 17.44 2.89 -0.97
CA ASP A 80 18.17 1.68 -1.35
C ASP A 80 17.53 0.43 -0.75
N LYS A 81 17.08 0.51 0.51
CA LYS A 81 16.41 -0.59 1.22
C LYS A 81 14.91 -0.70 0.96
N LEU A 82 14.30 0.17 0.16
CA LEU A 82 12.85 0.22 -0.01
C LEU A 82 12.24 -1.14 -0.39
N GLY A 83 12.84 -1.85 -1.35
CA GLY A 83 12.37 -3.18 -1.75
C GLY A 83 12.54 -4.21 -0.64
N THR A 84 13.66 -4.17 0.09
CA THR A 84 13.91 -5.03 1.25
C THR A 84 12.88 -4.78 2.36
N TYR A 85 12.56 -3.53 2.68
CA TYR A 85 11.53 -3.20 3.67
C TYR A 85 10.13 -3.61 3.22
N ALA A 86 9.79 -3.45 1.94
CA ALA A 86 8.51 -3.91 1.40
C ALA A 86 8.36 -5.43 1.56
N LEU A 87 9.38 -6.20 1.16
CA LEU A 87 9.41 -7.66 1.32
C LEU A 87 9.44 -8.10 2.80
N ALA A 88 10.11 -7.36 3.68
CA ALA A 88 10.09 -7.63 5.11
C ALA A 88 8.72 -7.36 5.75
N ALA A 89 8.06 -6.26 5.38
CA ALA A 89 6.69 -5.96 5.83
C ALA A 89 5.71 -7.02 5.33
N TRP A 90 5.91 -7.50 4.11
CA TRP A 90 5.16 -8.62 3.55
C TRP A 90 5.31 -9.89 4.39
N TYR A 91 6.55 -10.31 4.63
CA TYR A 91 6.83 -11.49 5.43
C TYR A 91 6.26 -11.38 6.86
N ALA A 92 6.45 -10.24 7.51
CA ALA A 92 5.91 -9.98 8.84
C ALA A 92 4.37 -10.03 8.87
N HIS A 93 3.72 -9.59 7.79
CA HIS A 93 2.27 -9.74 7.64
C HIS A 93 1.86 -11.20 7.52
N LEU A 94 2.56 -12.01 6.74
CA LEU A 94 2.30 -13.45 6.61
C LEU A 94 2.39 -14.18 7.96
N LEU A 95 3.32 -13.80 8.83
CA LEU A 95 3.44 -14.37 10.18
C LEU A 95 2.22 -14.10 11.07
N THR A 96 1.40 -13.10 10.77
CA THR A 96 0.16 -12.81 11.52
C THR A 96 -1.05 -13.56 11.01
N LEU A 97 -0.96 -14.18 9.83
CA LEU A 97 -2.07 -14.93 9.28
C LEU A 97 -2.25 -16.24 10.06
N PRO A 98 -3.50 -16.73 10.19
CA PRO A 98 -3.76 -17.99 10.87
C PRO A 98 -2.92 -19.12 10.26
N PRO A 99 -2.35 -20.00 11.08
CA PRO A 99 -1.63 -21.14 10.54
C PRO A 99 -2.54 -22.02 9.71
N ALA A 100 -2.01 -22.58 8.63
CA ALA A 100 -2.68 -23.64 7.89
C ALA A 100 -2.86 -24.83 8.86
N SER A 101 -4.08 -25.01 9.36
CA SER A 101 -4.43 -26.18 10.15
C SER A 101 -4.55 -27.40 9.22
N PRO A 102 -4.40 -28.63 9.74
CA PRO A 102 -4.75 -29.85 9.00
C PRO A 102 -6.19 -29.82 8.43
N SER A 103 -7.08 -29.02 9.04
CA SER A 103 -8.46 -28.78 8.62
C SER A 103 -8.65 -27.67 7.58
N SER A 104 -7.61 -26.88 7.26
CA SER A 104 -7.64 -25.84 6.22
C SER A 104 -6.53 -26.10 5.20
N PRO A 105 -6.64 -27.18 4.40
CA PRO A 105 -5.62 -27.55 3.44
C PRO A 105 -5.41 -26.44 2.41
N ILE A 106 -4.17 -26.30 1.96
CA ILE A 106 -3.80 -25.37 0.88
C ILE A 106 -4.56 -25.66 -0.42
N LYS A 107 -4.98 -26.92 -0.63
CA LYS A 107 -5.61 -27.38 -1.87
C LYS A 107 -6.90 -26.60 -2.21
N PRO A 108 -7.91 -26.48 -1.33
CA PRO A 108 -9.06 -25.59 -1.53
C PRO A 108 -8.70 -24.14 -1.89
N LEU A 109 -7.68 -23.57 -1.24
CA LEU A 109 -7.24 -22.20 -1.54
C LEU A 109 -6.68 -22.10 -2.97
N LEU A 110 -5.92 -23.11 -3.41
CA LEU A 110 -5.40 -23.18 -4.78
C LEU A 110 -6.51 -23.42 -5.81
N GLU A 111 -7.50 -24.27 -5.49
CA GLU A 111 -8.66 -24.54 -6.34
C GLU A 111 -9.52 -23.28 -6.56
N GLU A 112 -9.63 -22.42 -5.55
CA GLU A 112 -10.28 -21.12 -5.68
C GLU A 112 -9.41 -20.07 -6.38
N ALA A 113 -8.12 -20.05 -6.08
CA ALA A 113 -7.18 -19.05 -6.60
C ALA A 113 -6.91 -19.18 -8.10
N ALA A 114 -6.84 -20.40 -8.63
CA ALA A 114 -6.52 -20.65 -10.03
C ALA A 114 -7.50 -19.97 -11.01
N PRO A 115 -8.83 -20.21 -10.95
CA PRO A 115 -9.77 -19.54 -11.83
C PRO A 115 -9.85 -18.03 -11.57
N LEU A 116 -9.72 -17.60 -10.32
CA LEU A 116 -9.73 -16.17 -9.98
C LEU A 116 -8.55 -15.42 -10.61
N ARG A 117 -7.34 -16.00 -10.55
CA ARG A 117 -6.15 -15.43 -11.20
C ARG A 117 -6.35 -15.36 -12.71
N GLU A 118 -6.85 -16.42 -13.32
CA GLU A 118 -7.06 -16.47 -14.77
C GLU A 118 -8.05 -15.40 -15.24
N ASN A 119 -9.18 -15.24 -14.56
CA ASN A 119 -10.19 -14.23 -14.87
C ASN A 119 -9.64 -12.81 -14.73
N LEU A 120 -9.05 -12.48 -13.56
CA LEU A 120 -8.50 -11.14 -13.31
C LEU A 120 -7.35 -10.80 -14.26
N LEU A 121 -6.51 -11.77 -14.61
CA LEU A 121 -5.44 -11.56 -15.59
C LEU A 121 -5.99 -11.33 -17.00
N GLY A 122 -7.01 -12.08 -17.41
CA GLY A 122 -7.71 -11.87 -18.69
C GLY A 122 -8.33 -10.48 -18.79
N ASP A 123 -8.99 -10.02 -17.72
CA ASP A 123 -9.52 -8.66 -17.61
C ASP A 123 -8.41 -7.60 -17.68
N ALA A 124 -7.32 -7.80 -16.94
CA ALA A 124 -6.17 -6.88 -16.95
C ALA A 124 -5.57 -6.75 -18.37
N GLU A 125 -5.44 -7.86 -19.11
CA GLU A 125 -4.95 -7.83 -20.48
C GLU A 125 -5.89 -7.09 -21.43
N ALA A 126 -7.20 -7.25 -21.26
CA ALA A 126 -8.19 -6.51 -22.04
C ALA A 126 -8.09 -4.99 -21.78
N LEU A 127 -7.90 -4.59 -20.53
CA LEU A 127 -7.67 -3.19 -20.13
C LEU A 127 -6.34 -2.65 -20.68
N ALA A 128 -5.26 -3.44 -20.60
CA ALA A 128 -3.94 -3.08 -21.12
C ALA A 128 -3.93 -2.85 -22.63
N ARG A 129 -4.62 -3.71 -23.41
CA ARG A 129 -4.77 -3.54 -24.87
C ARG A 129 -5.50 -2.25 -25.23
N ARG A 130 -6.41 -1.79 -24.35
CA ARG A 130 -7.14 -0.52 -24.47
C ARG A 130 -6.37 0.66 -23.87
N LYS A 131 -5.16 0.44 -23.38
CA LYS A 131 -4.28 1.44 -22.74
C LYS A 131 -4.88 2.08 -21.48
N LEU A 132 -5.75 1.35 -20.79
CA LEU A 132 -6.34 1.79 -19.52
C LEU A 132 -5.48 1.41 -18.31
N ILE A 133 -4.59 0.42 -18.47
CA ILE A 133 -3.55 0.07 -17.49
C ILE A 133 -2.26 -0.27 -18.22
N ASP A 134 -1.14 -0.25 -17.49
CA ASP A 134 0.19 -0.49 -18.06
C ASP A 134 0.38 -1.96 -18.49
N ALA A 135 0.60 -2.16 -19.79
CA ALA A 135 0.82 -3.48 -20.37
C ALA A 135 2.10 -4.18 -19.87
N SER A 136 3.13 -3.43 -19.46
CA SER A 136 4.34 -4.05 -18.92
C SER A 136 4.06 -4.69 -17.56
N VAL A 137 3.30 -4.00 -16.70
CA VAL A 137 2.90 -4.51 -15.38
C VAL A 137 2.08 -5.79 -15.50
N VAL A 138 1.15 -5.84 -16.46
CA VAL A 138 0.34 -7.05 -16.72
C VAL A 138 1.20 -8.20 -17.25
N SER A 139 2.17 -7.90 -18.13
CA SER A 139 3.10 -8.91 -18.65
C SER A 139 3.99 -9.50 -17.56
N ASP A 140 4.47 -8.67 -16.63
CA ASP A 140 5.30 -9.12 -15.50
C ASP A 140 4.51 -10.07 -14.59
N ILE A 141 3.26 -9.72 -14.26
CA ILE A 141 2.35 -10.58 -13.48
C ILE A 141 2.09 -11.92 -14.21
N ARG A 142 1.90 -11.89 -15.54
CA ARG A 142 1.65 -13.12 -16.31
C ARG A 142 2.82 -14.11 -16.26
N SER A 143 4.04 -13.61 -16.13
CA SER A 143 5.26 -14.42 -16.23
C SER A 143 5.45 -15.44 -15.09
N GLY A 144 4.74 -15.26 -13.97
CA GLY A 144 4.80 -16.13 -12.80
C GLY A 144 4.35 -17.57 -13.07
N GLN A 145 5.06 -18.54 -12.49
CA GLN A 145 4.79 -19.99 -12.60
C GLN A 145 4.75 -20.70 -11.23
N GLY A 146 3.71 -21.52 -11.03
CA GLY A 146 3.54 -22.32 -9.80
C GLY A 146 2.77 -21.61 -8.70
N ASN A 147 2.61 -22.28 -7.54
CA ASN A 147 1.69 -21.84 -6.48
C ASN A 147 2.14 -20.56 -5.76
N MET A 148 3.46 -20.37 -5.58
CA MET A 148 4.02 -19.17 -4.96
C MET A 148 3.75 -17.94 -5.84
N ASP A 149 4.04 -18.08 -7.13
CA ASP A 149 3.82 -17.02 -8.11
C ASP A 149 2.33 -16.74 -8.30
N MET A 150 1.47 -17.76 -8.38
CA MET A 150 0.02 -17.56 -8.42
C MET A 150 -0.49 -16.70 -7.26
N ALA A 151 0.05 -16.92 -6.06
CA ALA A 151 -0.35 -16.17 -4.89
C ALA A 151 0.18 -14.73 -4.90
N ASN A 152 1.41 -14.51 -5.38
CA ASN A 152 1.95 -13.17 -5.61
C ASN A 152 1.17 -12.42 -6.70
N ASP A 153 0.78 -13.12 -7.77
CA ASP A 153 0.01 -12.57 -8.88
C ASP A 153 -1.38 -12.14 -8.43
N LEU A 154 -2.05 -12.90 -7.56
CA LEU A 154 -3.34 -12.48 -6.98
C LEU A 154 -3.21 -11.18 -6.17
N VAL A 155 -2.14 -11.02 -5.39
CA VAL A 155 -1.87 -9.76 -4.67
C VAL A 155 -1.62 -8.62 -5.66
N ALA A 156 -0.85 -8.88 -6.72
CA ALA A 156 -0.51 -7.88 -7.72
C ALA A 156 -1.70 -7.46 -8.58
N LEU A 157 -2.54 -8.40 -8.99
CA LEU A 157 -3.80 -8.12 -9.68
C LEU A 157 -4.73 -7.32 -8.77
N ALA A 158 -4.92 -7.74 -7.52
CA ALA A 158 -5.74 -6.98 -6.58
C ALA A 158 -5.30 -5.51 -6.45
N ALA A 159 -3.99 -5.28 -6.32
CA ALA A 159 -3.44 -3.93 -6.28
C ALA A 159 -3.61 -3.16 -7.58
N LEU A 160 -3.37 -3.80 -8.72
CA LEU A 160 -3.51 -3.20 -10.04
C LEU A 160 -4.95 -2.72 -10.28
N PHE A 161 -5.95 -3.56 -10.00
CA PHE A 161 -7.36 -3.19 -10.14
C PHE A 161 -7.76 -2.10 -9.15
N ALA A 162 -7.44 -2.25 -7.86
CA ALA A 162 -7.82 -1.29 -6.83
C ALA A 162 -7.21 0.10 -7.07
N ASN A 163 -5.96 0.18 -7.53
CA ASN A 163 -5.29 1.46 -7.79
C ASN A 163 -5.85 2.20 -9.02
N ASN A 164 -6.49 1.49 -9.95
CA ASN A 164 -7.03 2.05 -11.19
C ASN A 164 -8.57 2.01 -11.22
N TRP A 165 -9.22 1.67 -10.10
CA TRP A 165 -10.65 1.34 -10.06
C TRP A 165 -11.53 2.45 -10.63
N ASP A 166 -11.30 3.70 -10.21
CA ASP A 166 -12.04 4.88 -10.67
C ASP A 166 -12.03 5.03 -12.20
N GLU A 167 -10.98 4.57 -12.87
CA GLU A 167 -10.84 4.66 -14.32
C GLU A 167 -11.42 3.44 -15.06
N ILE A 168 -11.36 2.25 -14.45
CA ILE A 168 -11.72 0.98 -15.08
C ILE A 168 -13.11 0.48 -14.70
N GLN A 169 -13.73 1.02 -13.66
CA GLN A 169 -15.07 0.64 -13.23
C GLN A 169 -16.07 0.81 -14.40
N GLY A 170 -16.80 -0.26 -14.70
CA GLY A 170 -17.72 -0.32 -15.86
C GLY A 170 -17.05 -0.63 -17.21
N LYS A 171 -15.73 -0.86 -17.25
CA LYS A 171 -14.96 -1.22 -18.46
C LYS A 171 -14.32 -2.61 -18.39
N THR A 172 -14.52 -3.34 -17.30
CA THR A 172 -14.01 -4.68 -17.01
C THR A 172 -15.13 -5.57 -16.48
N ALA A 173 -15.00 -6.89 -16.65
CA ALA A 173 -15.91 -7.86 -16.04
C ALA A 173 -15.58 -8.14 -14.56
N ALA A 174 -14.33 -7.89 -14.16
CA ALA A 174 -13.87 -8.02 -12.78
C ALA A 174 -14.74 -7.21 -11.82
N THR A 175 -15.11 -7.83 -10.71
CA THR A 175 -15.91 -7.23 -9.64
C THR A 175 -15.04 -6.78 -8.47
N GLU A 176 -15.51 -5.79 -7.68
CA GLU A 176 -14.81 -5.39 -6.44
C GLU A 176 -14.63 -6.57 -5.48
N ALA A 177 -15.61 -7.47 -5.43
CA ALA A 177 -15.55 -8.66 -4.59
C ALA A 177 -14.44 -9.63 -5.02
N GLU A 178 -14.24 -9.83 -6.33
CA GLU A 178 -13.14 -10.66 -6.86
C GLU A 178 -11.78 -10.01 -6.59
N VAL A 179 -11.67 -8.70 -6.76
CA VAL A 179 -10.45 -7.93 -6.46
C VAL A 179 -10.10 -8.02 -4.97
N GLU A 180 -11.08 -7.83 -4.09
CA GLU A 180 -10.91 -7.99 -2.63
C GLU A 180 -10.56 -9.44 -2.27
N ARG A 181 -11.19 -10.42 -2.94
CA ARG A 181 -10.92 -11.84 -2.69
C ARG A 181 -9.51 -12.23 -3.11
N ALA A 182 -9.03 -11.75 -4.25
CA ALA A 182 -7.66 -11.97 -4.71
C ALA A 182 -6.63 -11.41 -3.71
N GLY A 183 -6.89 -10.20 -3.20
CA GLY A 183 -6.07 -9.57 -2.16
C GLY A 183 -6.00 -10.38 -0.86
N LYS A 184 -7.01 -11.21 -0.55
CA LYS A 184 -7.05 -12.10 0.62
C LYS A 184 -6.47 -13.49 0.35
N LEU A 185 -6.74 -14.08 -0.82
CA LEU A 185 -6.32 -15.44 -1.16
C LEU A 185 -4.81 -15.57 -1.34
N GLY A 186 -4.18 -14.61 -2.03
CA GLY A 186 -2.72 -14.60 -2.22
C GLY A 186 -1.94 -14.71 -0.89
N PRO A 187 -2.19 -13.81 0.09
CA PRO A 187 -1.56 -13.90 1.40
C PRO A 187 -1.80 -15.23 2.13
N LEU A 188 -3.02 -15.78 2.07
CA LEU A 188 -3.36 -17.05 2.72
C LEU A 188 -2.57 -18.22 2.12
N ILE A 189 -2.46 -18.27 0.80
CA ILE A 189 -1.67 -19.31 0.10
C ILE A 189 -0.19 -19.16 0.47
N LEU A 190 0.33 -17.92 0.52
CA LEU A 190 1.72 -17.65 0.86
C LEU A 190 2.05 -18.04 2.31
N ALA A 191 1.15 -17.77 3.26
CA ALA A 191 1.29 -18.23 4.63
C ALA A 191 1.25 -19.78 4.73
N ALA A 192 0.32 -20.42 4.00
CA ALA A 192 0.23 -21.88 3.97
C ALA A 192 1.49 -22.54 3.38
N LEU A 193 2.10 -21.94 2.35
CA LEU A 193 3.35 -22.40 1.76
C LEU A 193 4.56 -22.15 2.68
N GLY A 194 4.68 -20.95 3.26
CA GLY A 194 5.83 -20.58 4.10
C GLY A 194 5.91 -21.35 5.43
N MET A 195 4.77 -21.73 6.02
CA MET A 195 4.76 -22.54 7.23
C MET A 195 5.30 -23.95 7.02
N ARG A 196 5.09 -24.53 5.83
CA ARG A 196 5.66 -25.84 5.47
C ARG A 196 7.19 -25.81 5.49
N GLU A 197 7.79 -24.65 5.23
CA GLU A 197 9.24 -24.49 5.17
C GLU A 197 9.89 -24.23 6.53
N GLN A 198 9.18 -23.67 7.52
CA GLN A 198 9.82 -23.12 8.73
C GLN A 198 9.47 -23.78 10.07
N GLY A 199 8.41 -24.57 10.20
CA GLY A 199 8.15 -25.41 11.37
C GLY A 199 8.02 -24.73 12.75
N ALA A 200 8.14 -23.40 12.85
CA ALA A 200 8.14 -22.66 14.11
C ALA A 200 6.84 -21.84 14.29
N VAL A 201 6.17 -22.04 15.42
CA VAL A 201 4.97 -21.28 15.80
C VAL A 201 5.41 -20.01 16.54
N VAL A 202 5.17 -18.84 15.95
CA VAL A 202 5.37 -17.53 16.60
C VAL A 202 4.08 -17.17 17.36
N LEU A 203 4.20 -16.61 18.56
CA LEU A 203 3.03 -16.16 19.33
C LEU A 203 2.30 -15.01 18.59
N PRO A 204 0.95 -14.98 18.55
CA PRO A 204 0.21 -13.98 17.80
C PRO A 204 0.55 -12.52 18.16
N ALA A 205 0.78 -12.23 19.44
CA ALA A 205 1.14 -10.89 19.91
C ALA A 205 2.54 -10.46 19.40
N GLU A 206 3.51 -11.38 19.38
CA GLU A 206 4.85 -11.11 18.86
C GLU A 206 4.82 -10.90 17.35
N ALA A 207 4.04 -11.71 16.62
CA ALA A 207 3.84 -11.55 15.19
C ALA A 207 3.20 -10.18 14.87
N ALA A 208 2.17 -9.78 15.63
CA ALA A 208 1.53 -8.47 15.47
C ALA A 208 2.50 -7.31 15.73
N ALA A 209 3.32 -7.39 16.77
CA ALA A 209 4.31 -6.37 17.08
C ALA A 209 5.42 -6.28 16.01
N LYS A 210 5.91 -7.42 15.52
CA LYS A 210 6.86 -7.50 14.39
C LYS A 210 6.27 -6.93 13.10
N ARG A 211 4.99 -7.22 12.82
CA ARG A 211 4.24 -6.66 11.69
C ARG A 211 4.16 -5.14 11.75
N ALA A 212 3.82 -4.57 12.91
CA ALA A 212 3.76 -3.11 13.08
C ALA A 212 5.10 -2.42 12.84
N ARG A 213 6.19 -2.99 13.35
CA ARG A 213 7.56 -2.44 13.15
C ARG A 213 8.03 -2.55 11.71
N ALA A 214 7.85 -3.71 11.07
CA ALA A 214 8.21 -3.91 9.66
C ALA A 214 7.39 -2.99 8.74
N PHE A 215 6.08 -2.86 9.00
CA PHE A 215 5.22 -1.90 8.30
C PHE A 215 5.71 -0.46 8.47
N THR A 216 6.12 -0.08 9.68
CA THR A 216 6.62 1.26 9.97
C THR A 216 7.90 1.57 9.18
N LEU A 217 8.86 0.63 9.12
CA LEU A 217 10.07 0.78 8.29
C LEU A 217 9.71 0.98 6.81
N PHE A 218 8.81 0.14 6.31
CA PHE A 218 8.34 0.18 4.92
C PHE A 218 7.67 1.52 4.56
N VAL A 219 6.65 1.93 5.32
CA VAL A 219 5.87 3.14 4.99
C VAL A 219 6.69 4.41 5.16
N ARG A 220 7.59 4.48 6.17
CA ARG A 220 8.50 5.62 6.34
C ARG A 220 9.48 5.72 5.18
N ALA A 221 10.09 4.60 4.78
CA ALA A 221 11.00 4.58 3.63
C ALA A 221 10.29 4.97 2.32
N TYR A 222 9.05 4.51 2.13
CA TYR A 222 8.28 4.90 0.95
C TYR A 222 7.89 6.37 0.96
N ASN A 223 7.44 6.93 2.09
CA ASN A 223 7.10 8.35 2.21
C ASN A 223 8.32 9.25 1.93
N GLU A 224 9.50 8.88 2.43
CA GLU A 224 10.76 9.56 2.09
C GLU A 224 11.06 9.51 0.59
N THR A 225 10.84 8.35 -0.02
CA THR A 225 11.02 8.16 -1.46
C THR A 225 10.04 9.01 -2.27
N ARG A 226 8.75 9.04 -1.90
CA ARG A 226 7.74 9.91 -2.53
C ARG A 226 8.16 11.37 -2.47
N ARG A 227 8.62 11.85 -1.30
CA ARG A 227 9.10 13.23 -1.13
C ARG A 227 10.24 13.57 -2.10
N ALA A 228 11.20 12.67 -2.25
CA ALA A 228 12.32 12.85 -3.19
C ALA A 228 11.86 12.85 -4.65
N VAL A 229 10.99 11.91 -5.04
CA VAL A 229 10.42 11.83 -6.39
C VAL A 229 9.59 13.08 -6.71
N THR A 230 8.72 13.52 -5.81
CA THR A 230 7.91 14.73 -5.97
C THR A 230 8.78 15.98 -6.15
N TYR A 231 9.88 16.11 -5.39
CA TYR A 231 10.78 17.24 -5.57
C TYR A 231 11.45 17.22 -6.95
N LEU A 232 11.98 16.07 -7.36
CA LEU A 232 12.69 15.94 -8.64
C LEU A 232 11.78 16.07 -9.87
N ARG A 233 10.53 15.63 -9.74
CA ARG A 233 9.54 15.55 -10.83
C ARG A 233 8.45 16.61 -10.70
N TRP A 234 8.71 17.68 -9.95
CA TRP A 234 7.73 18.71 -9.62
C TRP A 234 7.14 19.37 -10.88
N HIS A 235 7.97 19.61 -11.89
CA HIS A 235 7.55 20.32 -13.11
C HIS A 235 6.94 19.41 -14.17
N GLU A 236 7.27 18.12 -14.13
CA GLU A 236 6.82 17.10 -15.08
C GLU A 236 5.43 16.55 -14.77
N ARG A 237 4.93 16.81 -13.56
CA ARG A 237 3.56 16.46 -13.11
C ARG A 237 3.24 14.95 -13.14
N ASP A 238 4.26 14.10 -13.18
CA ASP A 238 4.13 12.64 -13.21
C ASP A 238 4.63 11.96 -11.91
N ALA A 239 4.99 12.74 -10.90
CA ALA A 239 5.51 12.22 -9.62
C ALA A 239 4.56 11.21 -8.95
N ASP A 240 3.26 11.44 -9.08
CA ASP A 240 2.21 10.59 -8.50
C ASP A 240 2.01 9.28 -9.29
N GLU A 241 2.37 9.25 -10.58
CA GLU A 241 2.39 8.03 -11.40
C GLU A 241 3.62 7.18 -11.09
N LEU A 242 4.76 7.83 -10.87
CA LEU A 242 6.02 7.18 -10.50
C LEU A 242 6.02 6.69 -9.05
N SER A 243 5.35 7.43 -8.16
CA SER A 243 5.31 7.13 -6.72
C SER A 243 3.89 7.33 -6.18
N PRO A 244 2.95 6.42 -6.50
CA PRO A 244 1.55 6.54 -6.10
C PRO A 244 1.38 6.57 -4.58
N SER A 245 0.28 7.15 -4.11
CA SER A 245 -0.04 7.14 -2.68
C SER A 245 -0.58 5.77 -2.28
N LEU A 246 -0.07 5.23 -1.17
CA LEU A 246 -0.57 3.98 -0.58
C LEU A 246 -1.94 4.11 0.10
N TYR A 247 -2.48 5.34 0.15
CA TYR A 247 -3.74 5.67 0.81
C TYR A 247 -4.86 6.02 -0.19
N LYS A 248 -4.61 5.95 -1.50
CA LYS A 248 -5.64 6.18 -2.54
C LYS A 248 -6.66 5.03 -2.50
N GLY A 249 -7.95 5.38 -2.60
CA GLY A 249 -9.11 4.47 -2.42
C GLY A 249 -10.09 4.89 -1.31
N ARG A 250 -9.69 5.80 -0.40
CA ARG A 250 -10.65 6.52 0.46
C ARG A 250 -11.12 7.78 -0.23
N GLY A 251 -12.15 7.61 -1.06
CA GLY A 251 -12.88 8.74 -1.64
C GLY A 251 -13.19 9.80 -0.58
N ARG A 252 -12.96 11.05 -0.96
CA ARG A 252 -13.52 12.25 -0.38
C ARG A 252 -15.03 12.05 -0.24
N ARG A 253 -15.49 11.57 0.92
CA ARG A 253 -16.92 11.55 1.25
C ARG A 253 -17.37 13.00 1.24
N GLY A 254 -18.29 13.31 0.33
CA GLY A 254 -18.57 14.65 -0.17
C GLY A 254 -18.72 15.73 0.90
N GLY A 255 -17.86 16.75 0.81
CA GLY A 255 -18.21 18.10 1.24
C GLY A 255 -18.97 18.78 0.11
N ALA A 256 -20.23 18.40 -0.05
CA ALA A 256 -21.22 19.14 -0.83
C ALA A 256 -22.38 19.46 0.12
N ALA A 257 -22.20 20.54 0.87
CA ALA A 257 -23.23 21.26 1.60
C ALA A 257 -22.63 22.65 1.87
N GLY A 258 -23.08 23.74 1.30
CA GLY A 258 -24.05 24.01 0.26
C GLY A 258 -23.93 25.51 0.04
N GLU A 259 -23.64 25.94 -1.18
CA GLU A 259 -23.92 27.32 -1.59
C GLU A 259 -25.44 27.44 -1.60
N ALA A 260 -26.00 27.97 -0.51
CA ALA A 260 -27.36 28.47 -0.49
C ALA A 260 -27.26 29.99 -0.61
N GLU A 261 -27.66 30.47 -1.78
CA GLU A 261 -27.89 31.87 -2.12
C GLU A 261 -28.68 32.58 -1.02
N GLU A 262 -28.12 33.70 -0.58
CA GLU A 262 -28.78 34.70 0.22
C GLU A 262 -29.86 35.37 -0.64
N LYS A 263 -31.09 34.85 -0.61
CA LYS A 263 -32.28 35.60 -0.98
C LYS A 263 -32.98 36.05 0.29
N GLY A 264 -32.78 37.32 0.62
CA GLY A 264 -33.63 38.02 1.56
C GLY A 264 -35.04 38.15 1.00
N GLU A 265 -36.02 37.68 1.76
CA GLU A 265 -37.34 38.26 1.74
C GLU A 265 -37.97 38.08 3.13
N SER A 266 -38.40 39.20 3.71
CA SER A 266 -38.99 39.28 5.03
C SER A 266 -40.39 38.68 5.05
N THR A 267 -40.79 38.08 6.17
CA THR A 267 -42.13 38.30 6.71
C THR A 267 -42.17 37.92 8.18
N LEU A 268 -42.75 38.84 8.96
CA LEU A 268 -43.04 38.78 10.38
C LEU A 268 -44.09 37.69 10.69
N GLY A 269 -44.01 37.09 11.87
CA GLY A 269 -45.00 36.14 12.37
C GLY A 269 -44.68 35.58 13.76
N GLU A 270 -44.63 36.48 14.74
CA GLU A 270 -45.24 36.33 16.07
C GLU A 270 -45.46 34.91 16.63
N THR A 271 -44.72 34.54 17.67
CA THR A 271 -45.30 33.80 18.81
C THR A 271 -44.68 34.29 20.12
N ASP A 272 -45.55 34.85 20.94
CA ASP A 272 -45.36 35.26 22.32
C ASP A 272 -45.36 34.05 23.27
N SER A 273 -44.77 34.31 24.44
CA SER A 273 -45.13 33.78 25.76
C SER A 273 -44.43 32.54 26.31
N GLY A 274 -43.68 32.78 27.39
CA GLY A 274 -43.90 32.00 28.61
C GLY A 274 -42.67 31.54 29.39
N ALA A 275 -42.01 32.45 30.11
CA ALA A 275 -41.22 32.12 31.31
C ALA A 275 -41.30 33.31 32.29
N PRO A 276 -41.09 33.17 33.62
CA PRO A 276 -40.92 31.97 34.47
C PRO A 276 -41.76 32.02 35.77
N SER A 277 -41.60 31.04 36.65
CA SER A 277 -41.98 31.06 38.08
C SER A 277 -40.98 30.21 38.88
N PRO A 278 -40.85 30.32 40.22
CA PRO A 278 -41.56 31.21 41.15
C PRO A 278 -40.67 31.97 42.17
N GLU A 279 -41.34 32.91 42.85
CA GLU A 279 -41.25 33.33 44.27
C GLU A 279 -39.97 33.18 45.10
N GLY A 280 -39.61 34.29 45.74
CA GLY A 280 -38.81 34.34 46.97
C GLY A 280 -38.94 35.72 47.64
N ALA A 281 -39.72 35.77 48.71
CA ALA A 281 -40.12 36.97 49.46
C ALA A 281 -39.01 37.63 50.29
N ALA A 282 -39.09 38.96 50.46
CA ALA A 282 -39.10 39.66 51.77
C ALA A 282 -39.08 41.20 51.59
N PRO A 283 -39.92 41.97 52.32
CA PRO A 283 -39.90 43.44 52.32
C PRO A 283 -39.25 44.01 53.59
N VAL A 284 -38.61 45.18 53.51
CA VAL A 284 -38.37 46.08 54.65
C VAL A 284 -38.27 47.53 54.14
N GLY A 285 -39.09 48.44 54.69
CA GLY A 285 -38.92 49.89 54.57
C GLY A 285 -40.17 50.65 54.15
#